data_AF-A0A2M8JLX2-F1
#
_entry.id   AF-A0A2M8JLX2-F1
#
_cell.length_a   1.000
_cell.length_b   1.000
_cell.length_c   1.000
_cell.angle_alpha   90.00
_cell.angle_beta   90.00
_cell.angle_gamma   90.00
#
_symmetry.space_group_name_H-M   'P 1'
#
loop_
_entity.id
_entity.type
_entity.pdbx_description
1 polymer ?
#
loop_
_entity_poly.entity_id
_entity_poly.type
_entity_poly.pdbx_seq_one_letter_code
_entity_poly.pdbx_strand_id
1 'polypeptide(L)'
;ACAGDVPAMVSLTAQDNCNGAITVEGVDAIAQGQCANSFVVTRTWTFVDACGNTSSVSQTINVNDNLAPTFNETTPANATASCDNVPEPATLTASDNCATATVTMTETTIQGNCPSNYQIVRTWTATDACGNNSSVSQTITVSDTTGPVAVDTPLVVKVEATCDNVPGVPTLVFTDNCSGTVTTPEPTVTTSSVVDGVYTITRTWVATDACGNLSQTYTQYVYVTQVDEVIQLNAVGCNAAEFDTIDLNSLLPQGTTGGQWVDVNSIGGLTGSIFNAWQLPLGVHTYSYTINDGGCPRRYDVLINVNDDCAVLACQNIVIHNAFSPNGDAFNEYFNIENIEDVACYPTNNVQIYNRWGVLVYETKNYDNNTRRFEGISEGRATVSKSEELPTGTYFYIIEWTTSTGERIVKDGYLYLTR
;
A
#
# COMPACT_ATOMS: atom_id res chain seq x y z
N ALA A 1 -48.26 -29.30 -61.56
CA ALA A 1 -49.69 -29.53 -61.83
C ALA A 1 -50.18 -30.54 -60.83
N CYS A 2 -51.28 -30.26 -60.16
CA CYS A 2 -51.80 -31.08 -59.08
C CYS A 2 -52.72 -32.18 -59.62
N ALA A 3 -53.10 -33.12 -58.75
CA ALA A 3 -54.12 -34.12 -59.07
C ALA A 3 -55.46 -33.51 -59.55
N GLY A 4 -55.79 -32.30 -59.06
CA GLY A 4 -56.98 -31.56 -59.49
C GLY A 4 -56.90 -30.98 -60.91
N ASP A 5 -55.71 -30.93 -61.51
CA ASP A 5 -55.50 -30.41 -62.87
C ASP A 5 -55.63 -31.51 -63.94
N VAL A 6 -55.91 -32.77 -63.55
CA VAL A 6 -56.13 -33.87 -64.50
C VAL A 6 -57.39 -33.56 -65.33
N PRO A 7 -57.30 -33.51 -66.68
CA PRO A 7 -58.46 -33.27 -67.52
C PRO A 7 -59.59 -34.25 -67.24
N ALA A 8 -60.81 -33.72 -67.16
CA ALA A 8 -62.02 -34.51 -66.93
C ALA A 8 -62.11 -35.67 -67.93
N MET A 9 -62.68 -36.78 -67.48
CA MET A 9 -62.96 -37.92 -68.36
C MET A 9 -63.95 -37.49 -69.44
N VAL A 10 -63.67 -37.91 -70.67
CA VAL A 10 -64.51 -37.62 -71.84
C VAL A 10 -64.81 -38.91 -72.58
N SER A 11 -66.01 -39.00 -73.14
CA SER A 11 -66.35 -40.02 -74.11
C SER A 11 -65.75 -39.69 -75.48
N LEU A 12 -65.24 -40.71 -76.17
CA LEU A 12 -64.90 -40.60 -77.59
C LEU A 12 -65.90 -41.41 -78.42
N THR A 13 -66.09 -41.00 -79.67
CA THR A 13 -66.95 -41.68 -80.64
C THR A 13 -66.12 -42.18 -81.81
N ALA A 14 -66.17 -43.47 -82.07
CA ALA A 14 -65.68 -44.08 -83.30
C ALA A 14 -66.86 -44.33 -84.25
N GLN A 15 -66.59 -44.35 -85.56
CA GLN A 15 -67.59 -44.68 -86.56
C GLN A 15 -67.34 -46.10 -87.08
N ASP A 16 -68.28 -46.99 -86.85
CA ASP A 16 -68.30 -48.29 -87.53
C ASP A 16 -69.06 -48.18 -88.87
N ASN A 17 -68.58 -48.91 -89.87
CA ASN A 17 -69.16 -48.85 -91.22
C ASN A 17 -70.48 -49.63 -91.33
N CYS A 18 -70.77 -50.54 -90.40
CA CYS A 18 -71.96 -51.39 -90.39
C CYS A 18 -72.94 -51.03 -89.25
N ASN A 19 -72.43 -50.57 -88.11
CA ASN A 19 -73.18 -50.38 -86.86
C ASN A 19 -73.33 -48.90 -86.44
N GLY A 20 -72.80 -47.96 -87.23
CA GLY A 20 -72.92 -46.55 -86.92
C GLY A 20 -71.92 -46.06 -85.86
N ALA A 21 -72.27 -45.00 -85.15
CA ALA A 21 -71.41 -44.40 -84.13
C ALA A 21 -71.35 -45.26 -82.85
N ILE A 22 -70.14 -45.53 -82.36
CA ILE A 22 -69.88 -46.22 -81.10
C ILE A 22 -69.23 -45.22 -80.15
N THR A 23 -69.93 -44.85 -79.08
CA THR A 23 -69.42 -43.94 -78.04
C THR A 23 -69.03 -44.74 -76.81
N VAL A 24 -67.80 -44.55 -76.33
CA VAL A 24 -67.29 -45.19 -75.12
C VAL A 24 -66.65 -44.16 -74.19
N GLU A 25 -66.81 -44.37 -72.89
CA GLU A 25 -66.02 -43.67 -71.88
C GLU A 25 -64.59 -44.22 -71.85
N GLY A 26 -63.64 -43.35 -71.49
CA GLY A 26 -62.26 -43.77 -71.29
C GLY A 26 -62.11 -44.60 -70.00
N VAL A 27 -61.08 -45.43 -69.92
CA VAL A 27 -60.68 -46.12 -68.69
C VAL A 27 -59.28 -45.63 -68.30
N ASP A 28 -59.16 -45.14 -67.07
CA ASP A 28 -57.90 -44.62 -66.53
C ASP A 28 -57.11 -45.73 -65.81
N ALA A 29 -55.83 -45.84 -66.15
CA ALA A 29 -54.84 -46.57 -65.37
C ALA A 29 -53.84 -45.57 -64.77
N ILE A 30 -53.59 -45.65 -63.46
CA ILE A 30 -52.69 -44.72 -62.74
C ILE A 30 -51.41 -45.46 -62.36
N ALA A 31 -50.28 -44.90 -62.75
CA ALA A 31 -48.96 -45.31 -62.27
C ALA A 31 -48.40 -44.22 -61.34
N GLN A 32 -48.08 -44.58 -60.09
CA GLN A 32 -47.49 -43.64 -59.13
C GLN A 32 -46.10 -43.18 -59.61
N GLY A 33 -45.83 -41.89 -59.42
CA GLY A 33 -44.58 -41.24 -59.78
C GLY A 33 -43.55 -41.29 -58.65
N GLN A 34 -42.58 -40.36 -58.70
CA GLN A 34 -41.43 -40.34 -57.77
C GLN A 34 -41.76 -39.76 -56.38
N CYS A 35 -42.93 -39.14 -56.22
CA CYS A 35 -43.38 -38.56 -54.96
C CYS A 35 -44.90 -38.71 -54.80
N ALA A 36 -45.40 -38.48 -53.58
CA ALA A 36 -46.78 -38.76 -53.19
C ALA A 36 -47.85 -38.07 -54.07
N ASN A 37 -47.52 -36.95 -54.72
CA ASN A 37 -48.43 -36.18 -55.58
C ASN A 37 -48.00 -36.14 -57.05
N SER A 38 -47.05 -37.00 -57.45
CA SER A 38 -46.68 -37.21 -58.86
C SER A 38 -47.20 -38.57 -59.33
N PHE A 39 -47.82 -38.61 -60.50
CA PHE A 39 -48.30 -39.84 -61.13
C PHE A 39 -48.55 -39.65 -62.63
N VAL A 40 -48.64 -40.76 -63.36
CA VAL A 40 -48.99 -40.78 -64.78
C VAL A 40 -50.34 -41.47 -64.94
N VAL A 41 -51.27 -40.80 -65.61
CA VAL A 41 -52.56 -41.39 -66.01
C VAL A 41 -52.48 -41.81 -67.47
N THR A 42 -52.77 -43.08 -67.76
CA THR A 42 -52.99 -43.59 -69.11
C THR A 42 -54.48 -43.84 -69.30
N ARG A 43 -55.13 -42.97 -70.06
CA ARG A 43 -56.56 -43.07 -70.39
C ARG A 43 -56.71 -43.83 -71.71
N THR A 44 -57.48 -44.91 -71.72
CA THR A 44 -57.68 -45.76 -72.91
C THR A 44 -59.16 -45.85 -73.28
N TRP A 45 -59.49 -45.61 -74.54
CA TRP A 45 -60.82 -45.83 -75.09
C TRP A 45 -60.77 -47.07 -75.97
N THR A 46 -61.58 -48.08 -75.65
CA THR A 46 -61.67 -49.33 -76.40
C THR A 46 -63.07 -49.45 -76.99
N PHE A 47 -63.15 -49.37 -78.32
CA PHE A 47 -64.39 -49.52 -79.07
C PHE A 47 -64.54 -50.98 -79.47
N VAL A 48 -65.71 -51.57 -79.22
CA VAL A 48 -66.04 -52.94 -79.62
C VAL A 48 -67.32 -52.90 -80.46
N ASP A 49 -67.26 -53.42 -81.68
CA ASP A 49 -68.44 -53.52 -82.54
C ASP A 49 -69.32 -54.73 -82.18
N ALA A 50 -70.48 -54.85 -82.84
CA ALA A 50 -71.41 -55.96 -82.59
C ALA A 50 -70.86 -57.35 -82.98
N CYS A 51 -69.83 -57.39 -83.82
CA CYS A 51 -69.14 -58.61 -84.25
C CYS A 51 -67.97 -58.98 -83.34
N GLY A 52 -67.65 -58.14 -82.34
CA GLY A 52 -66.53 -58.32 -81.41
C GLY A 52 -65.19 -57.78 -81.91
N ASN A 53 -65.16 -57.03 -83.01
CA ASN A 53 -63.92 -56.37 -83.45
C ASN A 53 -63.61 -55.19 -82.54
N THR A 54 -62.33 -55.00 -82.24
CA THR A 54 -61.87 -53.98 -81.29
C THR A 54 -60.92 -52.97 -81.93
N SER A 55 -61.04 -51.70 -81.56
CA SER A 55 -60.00 -50.69 -81.78
C SER A 55 -59.80 -49.88 -80.50
N SER A 56 -58.61 -49.31 -80.33
CA SER A 56 -58.32 -48.51 -79.14
C SER A 56 -57.41 -47.33 -79.44
N VAL A 57 -57.60 -46.25 -78.69
CA VAL A 57 -56.70 -45.09 -78.64
C VAL A 57 -56.41 -44.76 -77.18
N SER A 58 -55.24 -44.19 -76.89
CA SER A 58 -54.87 -43.78 -75.54
C SER A 58 -54.32 -42.36 -75.48
N GLN A 59 -54.45 -41.75 -74.29
CA GLN A 59 -53.87 -40.47 -73.91
C GLN A 59 -53.02 -40.68 -72.65
N THR A 60 -51.81 -40.14 -72.65
CA THR A 60 -50.94 -40.12 -71.47
C THR A 60 -50.93 -38.72 -70.85
N ILE A 61 -51.21 -38.64 -69.55
CA ILE A 61 -51.26 -37.40 -68.76
C ILE A 61 -50.21 -37.52 -67.66
N ASN A 62 -49.24 -36.61 -67.64
CA ASN A 62 -48.19 -36.58 -66.62
C ASN A 62 -48.54 -35.53 -65.56
N VAL A 63 -48.72 -35.97 -64.32
CA VAL A 63 -48.95 -35.11 -63.16
C VAL A 63 -47.65 -35.06 -62.37
N ASN A 64 -47.01 -33.90 -62.35
CA ASN A 64 -45.78 -33.65 -61.61
C ASN A 64 -45.91 -32.32 -60.86
N ASP A 65 -45.50 -32.36 -59.60
CA ASP A 65 -45.41 -31.17 -58.77
C ASP A 65 -43.99 -30.64 -58.72
N ASN A 66 -43.83 -29.42 -59.23
CA ASN A 66 -42.55 -28.73 -59.37
C ASN A 66 -42.59 -27.32 -58.75
N LEU A 67 -43.66 -26.99 -58.01
CA LEU A 67 -43.79 -25.69 -57.38
C LEU A 67 -43.34 -25.82 -55.93
N ALA A 68 -42.60 -24.83 -55.44
CA ALA A 68 -42.16 -24.83 -54.06
C ALA A 68 -43.30 -24.31 -53.15
N PRO A 69 -43.35 -24.77 -51.89
CA PRO A 69 -44.25 -24.21 -50.89
C PRO A 69 -44.08 -22.71 -50.69
N THR A 70 -45.14 -22.07 -50.22
CA THR A 70 -45.14 -20.66 -49.81
C THR A 70 -45.39 -20.53 -48.31
N PHE A 71 -44.65 -19.65 -47.63
CA PHE A 71 -44.88 -19.36 -46.22
C PHE A 71 -46.20 -18.60 -46.03
N ASN A 72 -46.94 -18.95 -44.97
CA ASN A 72 -48.26 -18.36 -44.69
C ASN A 72 -48.16 -17.04 -43.92
N GLU A 73 -47.13 -16.91 -43.08
CA GLU A 73 -46.89 -15.74 -42.24
C GLU A 73 -45.87 -14.78 -42.87
N THR A 74 -45.86 -13.55 -42.36
CA THR A 74 -44.79 -12.60 -42.66
C THR A 74 -43.47 -13.11 -42.07
N THR A 75 -42.45 -13.19 -42.92
CA THR A 75 -41.14 -13.71 -42.52
C THR A 75 -40.45 -12.78 -41.51
N PRO A 76 -39.74 -13.30 -40.50
CA PRO A 76 -39.12 -12.47 -39.47
C PRO A 76 -38.09 -11.51 -40.05
N ALA A 77 -38.12 -10.24 -39.61
CA ALA A 77 -37.12 -9.26 -39.97
C ALA A 77 -35.83 -9.44 -39.16
N ASN A 78 -34.71 -8.96 -39.68
CA ASN A 78 -33.45 -8.90 -38.94
C ASN A 78 -33.61 -8.07 -37.67
N ALA A 79 -32.90 -8.46 -36.62
CA ALA A 79 -33.01 -7.84 -35.30
C ALA A 79 -31.63 -7.58 -34.69
N THR A 80 -31.61 -6.73 -33.67
CA THR A 80 -30.43 -6.51 -32.82
C THR A 80 -30.78 -6.83 -31.37
N ALA A 81 -29.86 -7.43 -30.64
CA ALA A 81 -30.03 -7.76 -29.23
C ALA A 81 -28.78 -7.35 -28.43
N SER A 82 -28.97 -7.10 -27.15
CA SER A 82 -27.88 -6.87 -26.19
C SER A 82 -27.83 -8.06 -25.24
N CYS A 83 -26.67 -8.71 -25.19
CA CYS A 83 -26.42 -9.88 -24.36
C CYS A 83 -27.49 -10.97 -24.57
N ASP A 84 -28.07 -11.46 -23.47
CA ASP A 84 -29.04 -12.56 -23.45
C ASP A 84 -30.46 -12.15 -23.87
N ASN A 85 -30.70 -10.89 -24.26
CA ASN A 85 -32.02 -10.42 -24.73
C ASN A 85 -32.29 -10.80 -26.19
N VAL A 86 -31.94 -12.04 -26.57
CA VAL A 86 -32.18 -12.57 -27.91
C VAL A 86 -33.66 -12.95 -28.05
N PRO A 87 -34.37 -12.48 -29.10
CA PRO A 87 -35.76 -12.87 -29.34
C PRO A 87 -35.94 -14.38 -29.54
N GLU A 88 -37.04 -14.93 -29.03
CA GLU A 88 -37.48 -16.31 -29.33
C GLU A 88 -37.70 -16.51 -30.84
N PRO A 89 -37.45 -17.71 -31.39
CA PRO A 89 -37.66 -17.99 -32.80
C PRO A 89 -39.15 -17.96 -33.17
N ALA A 90 -39.46 -17.33 -34.31
CA ALA A 90 -40.81 -17.35 -34.85
C ALA A 90 -41.22 -18.76 -35.27
N THR A 91 -42.49 -19.10 -35.04
CA THR A 91 -43.11 -20.30 -35.58
C THR A 91 -43.73 -19.97 -36.94
N LEU A 92 -43.26 -20.61 -38.01
CA LEU A 92 -43.76 -20.41 -39.37
C LEU A 92 -44.44 -21.69 -39.88
N THR A 93 -45.45 -21.51 -40.72
CA THR A 93 -46.12 -22.57 -41.47
C THR A 93 -46.02 -22.29 -42.97
N ALA A 94 -46.22 -23.31 -43.78
CA ALA A 94 -46.21 -23.17 -45.23
C ALA A 94 -47.37 -23.97 -45.84
N SER A 95 -47.86 -23.47 -46.97
CA SER A 95 -48.87 -24.13 -47.79
C SER A 95 -48.30 -24.37 -49.18
N ASP A 96 -48.70 -25.48 -49.77
CA ASP A 96 -48.40 -25.82 -51.15
C ASP A 96 -49.72 -26.05 -51.92
N ASN A 97 -49.71 -25.84 -53.24
CA ASN A 97 -50.91 -25.94 -54.05
C ASN A 97 -51.34 -27.40 -54.31
N CYS A 98 -50.41 -28.35 -54.24
CA CYS A 98 -50.63 -29.76 -54.53
C CYS A 98 -50.43 -30.67 -53.32
N ALA A 99 -49.71 -30.21 -52.29
CA ALA A 99 -49.25 -31.03 -51.18
C ALA A 99 -49.38 -30.36 -49.81
N THR A 100 -49.19 -31.16 -48.76
CA THR A 100 -48.86 -30.61 -47.43
C THR A 100 -47.39 -30.23 -47.39
N ALA A 101 -47.07 -29.05 -46.86
CA ALA A 101 -45.70 -28.61 -46.66
C ALA A 101 -45.30 -28.71 -45.17
N THR A 102 -44.06 -29.10 -44.91
CA THR A 102 -43.47 -29.11 -43.57
C THR A 102 -42.40 -28.04 -43.46
N VAL A 103 -42.36 -27.31 -42.35
CA VAL A 103 -41.33 -26.30 -42.08
C VAL A 103 -40.36 -26.81 -41.02
N THR A 104 -39.07 -26.76 -41.33
CA THR A 104 -37.98 -27.03 -40.37
C THR A 104 -37.16 -25.76 -40.17
N MET A 105 -36.68 -25.55 -38.94
CA MET A 105 -35.81 -24.43 -38.60
C MET A 105 -34.41 -24.94 -38.26
N THR A 106 -33.39 -24.26 -38.77
CA THR A 106 -32.00 -24.43 -38.36
C THR A 106 -31.44 -23.13 -37.81
N GLU A 107 -30.56 -23.23 -36.83
CA GLU A 107 -29.91 -22.08 -36.19
C GLU A 107 -28.40 -22.27 -36.22
N THR A 108 -27.68 -21.19 -36.52
CA THR A 108 -26.22 -21.14 -36.51
C THR A 108 -25.75 -19.85 -35.85
N THR A 109 -24.67 -19.95 -35.10
CA THR A 109 -24.04 -18.80 -34.44
C THR A 109 -22.70 -18.51 -35.10
N ILE A 110 -22.50 -17.25 -35.50
CA ILE A 110 -21.25 -16.75 -36.08
C ILE A 110 -20.62 -15.82 -35.04
N GLN A 111 -19.51 -16.26 -34.45
CA GLN A 111 -18.78 -15.45 -33.48
C GLN A 111 -18.25 -14.17 -34.13
N GLY A 112 -18.41 -13.05 -33.44
CA GLY A 112 -17.84 -11.76 -33.81
C GLY A 112 -16.49 -11.49 -33.15
N ASN A 113 -16.19 -10.20 -32.96
CA ASN A 113 -14.86 -9.73 -32.55
C ASN A 113 -14.53 -9.99 -31.07
N CYS A 114 -15.52 -10.29 -30.24
CA CYS A 114 -15.37 -10.61 -28.82
C CYS A 114 -16.46 -11.63 -28.43
N PRO A 115 -16.33 -12.32 -27.27
CA PRO A 115 -17.27 -13.37 -26.85
C PRO A 115 -18.75 -12.94 -26.87
N SER A 116 -19.05 -11.72 -26.40
CA SER A 116 -20.41 -11.20 -26.29
C SER A 116 -20.95 -10.56 -27.58
N ASN A 117 -20.14 -10.50 -28.65
CA ASN A 117 -20.56 -10.04 -29.97
C ASN A 117 -20.62 -11.22 -30.93
N TYR A 118 -21.81 -11.54 -31.42
CA TYR A 118 -22.02 -12.64 -32.36
C TYR A 118 -23.30 -12.41 -33.19
N GLN A 119 -23.45 -13.16 -34.28
CA GLN A 119 -24.68 -13.18 -35.05
C GLN A 119 -25.35 -14.54 -34.94
N ILE A 120 -26.66 -14.56 -34.72
CA ILE A 120 -27.48 -15.75 -34.85
C ILE A 120 -28.17 -15.68 -36.21
N VAL A 121 -27.99 -16.71 -37.03
CA VAL A 121 -28.68 -16.87 -38.31
C VAL A 121 -29.64 -18.03 -38.19
N ARG A 122 -30.94 -17.72 -38.25
CA ARG A 122 -32.03 -18.71 -38.27
C ARG A 122 -32.53 -18.86 -39.70
N THR A 123 -32.69 -20.09 -40.16
CA THR A 123 -33.22 -20.40 -41.49
C THR A 123 -34.42 -21.33 -41.37
N TRP A 124 -35.56 -20.91 -41.90
CA TRP A 124 -36.74 -21.75 -42.04
C TRP A 124 -36.78 -22.27 -43.46
N THR A 125 -36.88 -23.59 -43.60
CA THR A 125 -37.02 -24.27 -44.89
C THR A 125 -38.37 -24.97 -44.91
N ALA A 126 -39.23 -24.59 -45.86
CA ALA A 126 -40.46 -25.29 -46.18
C ALA A 126 -40.16 -26.34 -47.25
N THR A 127 -40.67 -27.56 -47.08
CA THR A 127 -40.50 -28.66 -48.04
C THR A 127 -41.82 -29.38 -48.22
N ASP A 128 -42.24 -29.57 -49.47
CA ASP A 128 -43.43 -30.35 -49.82
C ASP A 128 -43.14 -31.86 -49.85
N ALA A 129 -44.17 -32.66 -50.15
CA ALA A 129 -44.06 -34.11 -50.29
C ALA A 129 -43.26 -34.57 -51.52
N CYS A 130 -42.94 -33.67 -52.46
CA CYS A 130 -42.16 -33.92 -53.67
C CYS A 130 -40.70 -33.43 -53.58
N GLY A 131 -40.32 -32.83 -52.45
CA GLY A 131 -38.98 -32.32 -52.20
C GLY A 131 -38.73 -30.91 -52.74
N ASN A 132 -39.75 -30.23 -53.28
CA ASN A 132 -39.60 -28.82 -53.65
C ASN A 132 -39.50 -28.00 -52.36
N ASN A 133 -38.60 -27.01 -52.35
CA ASN A 133 -38.27 -26.25 -51.16
C ASN A 133 -38.26 -24.75 -51.40
N SER A 134 -38.62 -24.01 -50.36
CA SER A 134 -38.40 -22.58 -50.23
C SER A 134 -37.78 -22.29 -48.87
N SER A 135 -36.99 -21.22 -48.77
CA SER A 135 -36.33 -20.86 -47.51
C SER A 135 -36.34 -19.37 -47.27
N VAL A 136 -36.37 -19.00 -46.00
CA VAL A 136 -36.17 -17.62 -45.52
C VAL A 136 -35.25 -17.63 -44.32
N SER A 137 -34.50 -16.55 -44.16
CA SER A 137 -33.58 -16.38 -43.04
C SER A 137 -33.82 -15.10 -42.25
N GLN A 138 -33.45 -15.14 -40.98
CA GLN A 138 -33.36 -14.01 -40.07
C GLN A 138 -31.93 -13.95 -39.53
N THR A 139 -31.33 -12.76 -39.58
CA THR A 139 -30.07 -12.47 -38.91
C THR A 139 -30.34 -11.63 -37.66
N ILE A 140 -29.86 -12.09 -36.52
CA ILE A 140 -29.90 -11.37 -35.25
C ILE A 140 -28.47 -11.00 -34.88
N THR A 141 -28.18 -9.70 -34.81
CA THR A 141 -26.88 -9.20 -34.38
C THR A 141 -26.90 -8.96 -32.88
N VAL A 142 -26.14 -9.75 -32.13
CA VAL A 142 -25.94 -9.59 -30.70
C VAL A 142 -24.68 -8.77 -30.48
N SER A 143 -24.80 -7.67 -29.72
CA SER A 143 -23.66 -6.81 -29.41
C SER A 143 -23.70 -6.31 -27.97
N ASP A 144 -22.54 -6.33 -27.34
CA ASP A 144 -22.23 -5.65 -26.10
C ASP A 144 -21.66 -4.26 -26.38
N THR A 145 -22.35 -3.24 -25.87
CA THR A 145 -21.96 -1.83 -25.99
C THR A 145 -21.90 -1.14 -24.63
N THR A 146 -22.07 -1.90 -23.57
CA THR A 146 -22.22 -1.38 -22.21
C THR A 146 -20.98 -1.76 -21.41
N GLY A 147 -20.34 -0.77 -20.78
CA GLY A 147 -19.20 -1.03 -19.92
C GLY A 147 -19.60 -1.62 -18.57
N PRO A 148 -18.65 -2.29 -17.89
CA PRO A 148 -18.89 -2.88 -16.59
C PRO A 148 -19.20 -1.83 -15.51
N VAL A 149 -19.88 -2.26 -14.46
CA VAL A 149 -20.21 -1.44 -13.28
C VAL A 149 -19.61 -2.05 -12.01
N ALA A 150 -19.13 -1.21 -11.09
CA ALA A 150 -18.67 -1.70 -9.80
C ALA A 150 -19.84 -2.26 -8.97
N VAL A 151 -19.66 -3.44 -8.41
CA VAL A 151 -20.59 -4.06 -7.46
C VAL A 151 -20.45 -3.35 -6.10
N ASP A 152 -21.53 -3.30 -5.33
CA ASP A 152 -21.81 -2.62 -4.04
C ASP A 152 -20.76 -2.72 -2.89
N THR A 153 -19.47 -2.65 -3.16
CA THR A 153 -18.47 -2.21 -2.18
C THR A 153 -18.41 -0.69 -2.22
N PRO A 154 -18.93 0.03 -1.19
CA PRO A 154 -18.86 1.48 -1.18
C PRO A 154 -17.39 1.90 -1.12
N LEU A 155 -16.90 2.43 -2.24
CA LEU A 155 -15.58 3.05 -2.30
C LEU A 155 -15.61 4.31 -1.44
N VAL A 156 -14.82 4.32 -0.37
CA VAL A 156 -14.61 5.53 0.41
C VAL A 156 -13.75 6.48 -0.42
N VAL A 157 -14.40 7.48 -1.03
CA VAL A 157 -13.80 8.42 -2.00
C VAL A 157 -12.72 9.29 -1.35
N LYS A 158 -12.85 9.61 -0.06
CA LYS A 158 -11.90 10.44 0.69
C LYS A 158 -11.46 9.73 1.96
N VAL A 159 -10.16 9.54 2.09
CA VAL A 159 -9.55 8.88 3.24
C VAL A 159 -8.48 9.79 3.81
N GLU A 160 -8.48 10.00 5.12
CA GLU A 160 -7.41 10.69 5.82
C GLU A 160 -6.42 9.65 6.36
N ALA A 161 -5.13 9.92 6.23
CA ALA A 161 -4.06 9.06 6.71
C ALA A 161 -2.85 9.88 7.19
N THR A 162 -1.99 9.24 7.97
CA THR A 162 -0.65 9.73 8.28
C THR A 162 0.37 9.03 7.40
N CYS A 163 1.51 9.66 7.15
CA CYS A 163 2.51 9.14 6.22
C CYS A 163 3.15 7.81 6.65
N ASP A 164 3.06 7.46 7.93
CA ASP A 164 3.48 6.18 8.52
C ASP A 164 2.38 5.09 8.47
N ASN A 165 1.14 5.44 8.14
CA ASN A 165 0.00 4.54 8.13
C ASN A 165 -0.95 4.81 6.94
N VAL A 166 -0.40 4.77 5.72
CA VAL A 166 -1.22 4.87 4.50
C VAL A 166 -1.97 3.54 4.29
N PRO A 167 -3.31 3.56 4.17
CA PRO A 167 -4.08 2.32 3.98
C PRO A 167 -3.75 1.65 2.64
N GLY A 168 -3.86 0.32 2.62
CA GLY A 168 -3.73 -0.48 1.41
C GLY A 168 -4.70 -0.06 0.30
N VAL A 169 -4.42 -0.51 -0.93
CA VAL A 169 -5.30 -0.29 -2.07
C VAL A 169 -6.58 -1.11 -1.87
N PRO A 170 -7.79 -0.50 -1.89
CA PRO A 170 -9.02 -1.26 -1.80
C PRO A 170 -9.24 -2.10 -3.05
N THR A 171 -9.80 -3.30 -2.89
CA THR A 171 -10.21 -4.15 -4.01
C THR A 171 -11.62 -3.76 -4.45
N LEU A 172 -11.78 -3.44 -5.73
CA LEU A 172 -13.09 -3.25 -6.36
C LEU A 172 -13.50 -4.52 -7.12
N VAL A 173 -14.79 -4.80 -7.20
CA VAL A 173 -15.32 -5.90 -8.01
C VAL A 173 -16.22 -5.30 -9.08
N PHE A 174 -16.03 -5.71 -10.32
CA PHE A 174 -16.81 -5.21 -11.45
C PHE A 174 -17.66 -6.33 -12.05
N THR A 175 -18.89 -5.99 -12.41
CA THR A 175 -19.78 -6.88 -13.16
C THR A 175 -20.26 -6.20 -14.42
N ASP A 176 -20.45 -7.01 -15.44
CA ASP A 176 -20.95 -6.64 -16.75
C ASP A 176 -22.22 -7.45 -17.05
N ASN A 177 -23.15 -6.85 -17.80
CA ASN A 177 -24.42 -7.48 -18.16
C ASN A 177 -24.27 -8.61 -19.19
N CYS A 178 -23.20 -8.60 -19.97
CA CYS A 178 -22.90 -9.59 -21.01
C CYS A 178 -21.85 -10.61 -20.56
N SER A 179 -20.87 -10.16 -19.78
CA SER A 179 -19.67 -10.92 -19.43
C SER A 179 -19.66 -11.44 -17.99
N GLY A 180 -20.65 -11.04 -17.17
CA GLY A 180 -20.70 -11.42 -15.76
C GLY A 180 -19.59 -10.74 -14.95
N THR A 181 -18.79 -11.49 -14.20
CA THR A 181 -17.70 -10.87 -13.40
C THR A 181 -16.52 -10.48 -14.29
N VAL A 182 -16.06 -9.24 -14.17
CA VAL A 182 -14.91 -8.69 -14.91
C VAL A 182 -13.67 -8.70 -14.02
N THR A 183 -12.51 -8.99 -14.60
CA THR A 183 -11.22 -8.92 -13.90
C THR A 183 -10.99 -7.53 -13.32
N THR A 184 -10.72 -7.45 -12.03
CA THR A 184 -10.42 -6.19 -11.36
C THR A 184 -9.10 -5.60 -11.88
N PRO A 185 -9.09 -4.35 -12.38
CA PRO A 185 -7.86 -3.67 -12.75
C PRO A 185 -7.11 -3.18 -11.51
N GLU A 186 -5.78 -3.20 -11.56
CA GLU A 186 -4.96 -2.42 -10.63
C GLU A 186 -5.20 -0.93 -10.86
N PRO A 187 -5.30 -0.09 -9.80
CA PRO A 187 -5.49 1.33 -10.00
C PRO A 187 -4.25 1.98 -10.58
N THR A 188 -4.49 3.02 -11.39
CA THR A 188 -3.44 4.02 -11.64
C THR A 188 -3.26 4.86 -10.38
N VAL A 189 -2.01 5.02 -9.93
CA VAL A 189 -1.68 5.76 -8.70
C VAL A 189 -0.84 6.99 -9.05
N THR A 190 -1.25 8.15 -8.55
CA THR A 190 -0.46 9.39 -8.62
C THR A 190 -0.34 10.03 -7.24
N THR A 191 0.75 10.76 -7.01
CA THR A 191 1.00 11.46 -5.74
C THR A 191 1.28 12.93 -6.04
N SER A 192 0.59 13.83 -5.34
CA SER A 192 0.85 15.27 -5.46
C SER A 192 2.17 15.65 -4.78
N SER A 193 2.71 16.83 -5.13
CA SER A 193 3.73 17.47 -4.30
C SER A 193 3.18 17.76 -2.90
N VAL A 194 4.08 17.85 -1.92
CA VAL A 194 3.75 18.25 -0.54
C VAL A 194 3.49 19.75 -0.50
N VAL A 195 2.37 20.14 0.11
CA VAL A 195 2.01 21.53 0.41
C VAL A 195 1.53 21.57 1.86
N ASP A 196 2.12 22.45 2.68
CA ASP A 196 1.79 22.60 4.11
C ASP A 196 1.81 21.28 4.89
N GLY A 197 2.78 20.40 4.61
CA GLY A 197 2.92 19.11 5.27
C GLY A 197 1.89 18.05 4.85
N VAL A 198 1.11 18.30 3.79
CA VAL A 198 0.11 17.35 3.28
C VAL A 198 0.39 17.03 1.82
N TYR A 199 0.23 15.76 1.44
CA TYR A 199 0.18 15.33 0.05
C TYR A 199 -1.02 14.41 -0.19
N THR A 200 -1.47 14.30 -1.44
CA THR A 200 -2.61 13.47 -1.81
C THR A 200 -2.16 12.32 -2.70
N ILE A 201 -2.50 11.09 -2.32
CA ILE A 201 -2.44 9.93 -3.20
C ILE A 201 -3.80 9.81 -3.90
N THR A 202 -3.79 9.84 -5.24
CA THR A 202 -4.99 9.62 -6.05
C THR A 202 -4.91 8.24 -6.69
N ARG A 203 -5.95 7.42 -6.46
CA ARG A 203 -6.10 6.08 -7.05
C ARG A 203 -7.29 6.11 -8.01
N THR A 204 -7.09 5.62 -9.22
CA THR A 204 -8.11 5.65 -10.27
C THR A 204 -8.29 4.26 -10.87
N TRP A 205 -9.52 3.77 -10.93
CA TRP A 205 -9.90 2.52 -11.57
C TRP A 205 -10.80 2.78 -12.78
N VAL A 206 -10.48 2.09 -13.87
CA VAL A 206 -11.32 1.96 -15.07
C VAL A 206 -11.24 0.51 -15.50
N ALA A 207 -12.35 -0.21 -15.40
CA ALA A 207 -12.45 -1.60 -15.84
C ALA A 207 -12.84 -1.66 -17.32
N THR A 208 -12.36 -2.70 -18.00
CA THR A 208 -12.67 -2.97 -19.40
C THR A 208 -13.21 -4.39 -19.50
N ASP A 209 -14.35 -4.57 -20.17
CA ASP A 209 -14.88 -5.91 -20.45
C ASP A 209 -14.12 -6.61 -21.60
N ALA A 210 -14.58 -7.81 -21.99
CA ALA A 210 -13.98 -8.58 -23.07
C ALA A 210 -14.21 -7.99 -24.47
N CYS A 211 -15.17 -7.06 -24.61
CA CYS A 211 -15.53 -6.39 -25.85
C CYS A 211 -14.90 -4.99 -25.97
N GLY A 212 -14.18 -4.54 -24.95
CA GLY A 212 -13.49 -3.27 -24.92
C GLY A 212 -14.32 -2.11 -24.38
N ASN A 213 -15.53 -2.34 -23.86
CA ASN A 213 -16.31 -1.26 -23.26
C ASN A 213 -15.74 -0.93 -21.87
N LEU A 214 -15.67 0.36 -21.57
CA LEU A 214 -15.07 0.88 -20.34
C LEU A 214 -16.13 1.19 -19.29
N SER A 215 -15.82 0.87 -18.03
CA SER A 215 -16.60 1.35 -16.89
C SER A 215 -16.52 2.88 -16.78
N GLN A 216 -17.37 3.44 -15.93
CA GLN A 216 -17.11 4.77 -15.38
C GLN A 216 -15.78 4.80 -14.62
N THR A 217 -15.20 5.99 -14.48
CA THR A 217 -13.98 6.19 -13.70
C THR A 217 -14.32 6.26 -12.21
N TYR A 218 -13.67 5.42 -11.41
CA TYR A 218 -13.76 5.46 -9.96
C TYR A 218 -12.48 6.05 -9.39
N THR A 219 -12.59 7.02 -8.48
CA THR A 219 -11.45 7.73 -7.92
C THR A 219 -11.50 7.74 -6.39
N GLN A 220 -10.37 7.44 -5.76
CA GLN A 220 -10.14 7.62 -4.33
C GLN A 220 -9.01 8.63 -4.10
N TYR A 221 -9.23 9.54 -3.17
CA TYR A 221 -8.25 10.48 -2.65
C TYR A 221 -7.85 10.07 -1.24
N VAL A 222 -6.56 9.86 -1.01
CA VAL A 222 -5.99 9.66 0.31
C VAL A 222 -5.18 10.91 0.65
N TYR A 223 -5.69 11.70 1.58
CA TYR A 223 -5.02 12.88 2.11
C TYR A 223 -4.06 12.42 3.21
N VAL A 224 -2.76 12.59 2.96
CA VAL A 224 -1.70 12.08 3.83
C VAL A 224 -1.03 13.25 4.51
N THR A 225 -1.15 13.30 5.83
CA THR A 225 -0.46 14.28 6.67
C THR A 225 0.94 13.76 7.02
N GLN A 226 1.96 14.58 6.79
CA GLN A 226 3.31 14.36 7.30
C GLN A 226 3.33 14.69 8.78
N VAL A 227 3.82 13.74 9.58
CA VAL A 227 3.96 13.93 11.02
C VAL A 227 5.45 14.06 11.32
N ASP A 228 5.89 15.28 11.61
CA ASP A 228 7.23 15.52 12.15
C ASP A 228 7.22 15.19 13.64
N GLU A 229 7.40 13.92 13.99
CA GLU A 229 7.57 13.53 15.39
C GLU A 229 8.97 13.93 15.86
N VAL A 230 9.07 14.98 16.68
CA VAL A 230 10.33 15.42 17.28
C VAL A 230 10.54 14.75 18.63
N ILE A 231 11.46 13.79 18.67
CA ILE A 231 11.88 13.14 19.92
C ILE A 231 13.08 13.90 20.48
N GLN A 232 12.97 14.37 21.72
CA GLN A 232 14.04 15.08 22.42
C GLN A 232 14.90 14.12 23.23
N LEU A 233 16.22 14.17 23.00
CA LEU A 233 17.23 13.41 23.74
C LEU A 233 18.18 14.40 24.43
N ASN A 234 18.65 14.08 25.64
CA ASN A 234 19.53 14.96 26.39
C ASN A 234 20.94 14.37 26.52
N ALA A 235 21.96 15.20 26.34
CA ALA A 235 23.36 14.85 26.61
C ALA A 235 24.10 16.02 27.28
N VAL A 236 25.26 15.74 27.86
CA VAL A 236 26.13 16.75 28.49
C VAL A 236 27.52 16.63 27.88
N GLY A 237 28.11 17.75 27.47
CA GLY A 237 29.47 17.82 26.95
C GLY A 237 30.28 18.87 27.70
N CYS A 238 31.56 18.59 27.94
CA CYS A 238 32.44 19.55 28.60
C CYS A 238 33.29 20.31 27.58
N ASN A 239 33.29 21.64 27.65
CA ASN A 239 34.09 22.47 26.74
C ASN A 239 35.56 22.63 27.13
N ALA A 240 35.95 22.10 28.30
CA ALA A 240 37.29 22.13 28.85
C ALA A 240 38.06 20.80 28.69
N ALA A 241 37.52 19.83 27.93
CA ALA A 241 38.20 18.58 27.60
C ALA A 241 38.36 18.40 26.08
N GLU A 242 39.60 18.43 25.59
CA GLU A 242 39.92 18.44 24.15
C GLU A 242 39.57 17.13 23.42
N PHE A 243 39.67 16.00 24.13
CA PHE A 243 39.53 14.65 23.54
C PHE A 243 38.24 13.95 23.91
N ASP A 244 37.37 14.59 24.68
CA ASP A 244 36.08 14.01 25.08
C ASP A 244 35.08 14.20 23.94
N THR A 245 34.56 13.07 23.45
CA THR A 245 33.61 13.05 22.33
C THR A 245 32.40 12.20 22.65
N ILE A 246 31.27 12.53 22.02
CA ILE A 246 29.99 11.83 22.14
C ILE A 246 29.58 11.35 20.75
N ASP A 247 29.36 10.05 20.56
CA ASP A 247 28.73 9.56 19.34
C ASP A 247 27.21 9.71 19.45
N LEU A 248 26.64 10.66 18.72
CA LEU A 248 25.21 10.98 18.78
C LEU A 248 24.34 9.81 18.28
N ASN A 249 24.87 8.91 17.46
CA ASN A 249 24.12 7.71 17.05
C ASN A 249 23.81 6.78 18.23
N SER A 250 24.64 6.80 19.28
CA SER A 250 24.42 6.00 20.50
C SER A 250 23.19 6.45 21.30
N LEU A 251 22.70 7.67 21.05
CA LEU A 251 21.53 8.24 21.70
C LEU A 251 20.22 7.92 20.96
N LEU A 252 20.30 7.53 19.68
CA LEU A 252 19.13 7.23 18.87
C LEU A 252 18.50 5.88 19.27
N PRO A 253 17.18 5.68 19.08
CA PRO A 253 16.55 4.37 19.26
C PRO A 253 17.21 3.29 18.39
N GLN A 254 17.27 2.07 18.91
CA GLN A 254 17.90 0.94 18.21
C GLN A 254 17.26 0.72 16.82
N GLY A 255 18.10 0.57 15.79
CA GLY A 255 17.65 0.36 14.41
C GLY A 255 17.41 1.64 13.59
N THR A 256 17.58 2.81 14.20
CA THR A 256 17.54 4.10 13.49
C THR A 256 18.73 4.20 12.53
N THR A 257 18.47 4.28 11.23
CA THR A 257 19.49 4.36 10.17
C THR A 257 19.02 5.26 9.01
N GLY A 258 19.92 5.63 8.10
CA GLY A 258 19.57 6.33 6.86
C GLY A 258 19.32 7.84 6.98
N GLY A 259 19.47 8.43 8.17
CA GLY A 259 19.40 9.87 8.38
C GLY A 259 20.76 10.57 8.37
N GLN A 260 20.74 11.89 8.47
CA GLN A 260 21.91 12.76 8.52
C GLN A 260 21.80 13.71 9.72
N TRP A 261 22.94 13.97 10.37
CA TRP A 261 23.03 14.95 11.45
C TRP A 261 23.20 16.36 10.89
N VAL A 262 22.49 17.31 11.50
CA VAL A 262 22.59 18.75 11.22
C VAL A 262 22.78 19.48 12.54
N ASP A 263 23.81 20.32 12.59
CA ASP A 263 23.97 21.30 13.67
C ASP A 263 22.99 22.45 13.44
N VAL A 264 21.91 22.48 14.22
CA VAL A 264 20.82 23.44 14.07
C VAL A 264 21.27 24.84 14.47
N ASN A 265 22.14 24.94 15.47
CA ASN A 265 22.63 26.21 15.99
C ASN A 265 23.87 26.73 15.25
N SER A 266 24.47 25.91 14.36
CA SER A 266 25.66 26.25 13.57
C SER A 266 26.85 26.68 14.44
N ILE A 267 27.01 26.06 15.61
CA ILE A 267 28.09 26.36 16.56
C ILE A 267 29.35 25.51 16.31
N GLY A 268 29.25 24.46 15.50
CA GLY A 268 30.31 23.52 15.21
C GLY A 268 30.36 22.34 16.17
N GLY A 269 31.52 21.68 16.23
CA GLY A 269 31.76 20.51 17.10
C GLY A 269 31.26 19.17 16.54
N LEU A 270 30.48 19.16 15.46
CA LEU A 270 29.95 17.94 14.84
C LEU A 270 30.79 17.50 13.63
N THR A 271 31.25 16.25 13.63
CA THR A 271 31.87 15.57 12.48
C THR A 271 31.18 14.22 12.25
N GLY A 272 30.32 14.15 11.24
CA GLY A 272 29.45 12.97 11.05
C GLY A 272 28.46 12.84 12.21
N SER A 273 28.56 11.76 12.99
CA SER A 273 27.81 11.60 14.24
C SER A 273 28.61 11.93 15.50
N ILE A 274 29.91 12.22 15.37
CA ILE A 274 30.79 12.47 16.51
C ILE A 274 30.72 13.95 16.88
N PHE A 275 30.29 14.22 18.11
CA PHE A 275 30.24 15.54 18.70
C PHE A 275 31.42 15.75 19.66
N ASN A 276 32.11 16.89 19.54
CA ASN A 276 33.16 17.35 20.43
C ASN A 276 32.78 18.74 20.98
N ALA A 277 32.73 18.88 22.30
CA ALA A 277 32.34 20.12 22.99
C ALA A 277 33.50 21.12 23.19
N TRP A 278 34.74 20.72 22.90
CA TRP A 278 35.95 21.54 23.11
C TRP A 278 35.82 22.93 22.49
N GLN A 279 36.03 23.96 23.32
CA GLN A 279 35.96 25.38 22.93
C GLN A 279 34.59 25.85 22.38
N LEU A 280 33.54 25.05 22.53
CA LEU A 280 32.19 25.49 22.16
C LEU A 280 31.61 26.44 23.23
N PRO A 281 30.69 27.35 22.83
CA PRO A 281 29.98 28.22 23.77
C PRO A 281 29.20 27.41 24.82
N LEU A 282 29.22 27.88 26.07
CA LEU A 282 28.42 27.30 27.15
C LEU A 282 26.91 27.44 26.86
N GLY A 283 26.11 26.47 27.29
CA GLY A 283 24.65 26.47 27.15
C GLY A 283 24.10 25.24 26.42
N VAL A 284 22.80 25.26 26.16
CA VAL A 284 22.09 24.16 25.50
C VAL A 284 22.05 24.38 24.00
N HIS A 285 22.56 23.40 23.24
CA HIS A 285 22.60 23.41 21.78
C HIS A 285 21.87 22.21 21.21
N THR A 286 21.29 22.36 20.02
CA THR A 286 20.42 21.39 19.36
C THR A 286 21.08 20.83 18.10
N TYR A 287 21.10 19.51 18.02
CA TYR A 287 21.55 18.75 16.86
C TYR A 287 20.40 17.87 16.37
N SER A 288 20.05 17.96 15.09
CA SER A 288 18.93 17.20 14.52
C SER A 288 19.43 16.03 13.67
N TYR A 289 18.82 14.85 13.84
CA TYR A 289 18.97 13.72 12.94
C TYR A 289 17.72 13.59 12.07
N THR A 290 17.85 13.88 10.77
CA THR A 290 16.72 13.85 9.83
C THR A 290 16.83 12.65 8.90
N ILE A 291 15.76 11.85 8.83
CA ILE A 291 15.61 10.70 7.92
C ILE A 291 14.60 11.08 6.83
N ASN A 292 14.99 10.99 5.57
CA ASN A 292 14.11 11.27 4.43
C ASN A 292 13.54 9.96 3.86
N ASP A 293 12.49 9.44 4.48
CA ASP A 293 11.85 8.17 4.08
C ASP A 293 10.74 8.40 3.05
N GLY A 294 11.11 8.72 1.80
CA GLY A 294 10.23 8.64 0.62
C GLY A 294 8.90 9.42 0.63
N GLY A 295 8.64 10.25 1.65
CA GLY A 295 7.37 10.93 1.88
C GLY A 295 6.99 11.13 3.36
N CYS A 296 7.66 10.45 4.30
CA CYS A 296 7.43 10.57 5.75
C CYS A 296 8.75 10.91 6.47
N PRO A 297 9.21 12.18 6.45
CA PRO A 297 10.44 12.56 7.12
C PRO A 297 10.32 12.33 8.63
N ARG A 298 11.40 11.85 9.26
CA ARG A 298 11.51 11.68 10.73
C ARG A 298 12.65 12.53 11.25
N ARG A 299 12.47 13.24 12.36
CA ARG A 299 13.46 14.15 12.94
C ARG A 299 13.65 13.92 14.44
N TYR A 300 14.87 13.60 14.87
CA TYR A 300 15.23 13.50 16.28
C TYR A 300 16.05 14.71 16.68
N ASP A 301 15.70 15.39 17.78
CA ASP A 301 16.45 16.55 18.29
C ASP A 301 17.23 16.15 19.54
N VAL A 302 18.55 16.26 19.50
CA VAL A 302 19.42 16.08 20.67
C VAL A 302 19.77 17.44 21.24
N LEU A 303 19.38 17.67 22.49
CA LEU A 303 19.74 18.85 23.28
C LEU A 303 20.99 18.52 24.10
N ILE A 304 22.09 19.17 23.78
CA ILE A 304 23.37 19.00 24.46
C ILE A 304 23.64 20.21 25.34
N ASN A 305 23.74 20.00 26.65
CA ASN A 305 24.19 21.02 27.59
C ASN A 305 25.72 21.06 27.62
N VAL A 306 26.32 22.13 27.11
CA VAL A 306 27.76 22.38 27.13
C VAL A 306 28.13 23.18 28.38
N ASN A 307 28.96 22.61 29.26
CA ASN A 307 29.44 23.23 30.51
C ASN A 307 30.98 23.16 30.63
N ASP A 308 31.54 23.79 31.67
CA ASP A 308 32.98 23.79 32.00
C ASP A 308 33.30 23.05 33.31
N ASP A 309 32.33 22.30 33.85
CA ASP A 309 32.41 21.59 35.14
C ASP A 309 33.58 20.57 35.23
N CYS A 310 34.15 20.15 34.10
CA CYS A 310 35.30 19.24 34.07
C CYS A 310 36.67 19.94 34.21
N ALA A 311 36.71 21.28 34.29
CA ALA A 311 37.95 22.02 34.47
C ALA A 311 38.52 21.81 35.88
N VAL A 312 39.63 21.07 36.01
CA VAL A 312 40.35 20.91 37.28
C VAL A 312 41.25 22.12 37.52
N LEU A 313 41.00 22.89 38.59
CA LEU A 313 41.86 24.00 39.01
C LEU A 313 43.17 23.48 39.64
N ALA A 314 44.28 24.22 39.44
CA ALA A 314 45.58 23.86 40.01
C ALA A 314 45.66 24.15 41.52
N CYS A 315 46.43 23.35 42.26
CA CYS A 315 46.64 23.49 43.70
C CYS A 315 47.40 24.78 44.08
N GLN A 316 46.90 25.50 45.08
CA GLN A 316 47.59 26.64 45.68
C GLN A 316 48.61 26.20 46.74
N ASN A 317 49.74 26.89 46.87
CA ASN A 317 50.81 26.54 47.82
C ASN A 317 50.42 26.80 49.28
N ILE A 318 50.91 25.95 50.20
CA ILE A 318 50.79 26.18 51.65
C ILE A 318 51.60 27.40 52.11
N VAL A 319 50.96 28.31 52.85
CA VAL A 319 51.59 29.50 53.45
C VAL A 319 51.47 29.42 54.99
N ILE A 320 52.60 29.50 55.70
CA ILE A 320 52.65 29.38 57.17
C ILE A 320 52.85 30.75 57.79
N HIS A 321 51.93 31.19 58.65
CA HIS A 321 52.03 32.47 59.37
C HIS A 321 52.71 32.29 60.72
N ASN A 322 53.96 32.75 60.85
CA ASN A 322 54.83 32.48 62.00
C ASN A 322 54.50 33.30 63.27
N ALA A 323 53.34 33.95 63.37
CA ALA A 323 52.93 34.69 64.55
C ALA A 323 51.40 34.70 64.72
N PHE A 324 50.93 34.64 65.97
CA PHE A 324 49.50 34.73 66.29
C PHE A 324 49.27 35.29 67.70
N SER A 325 48.10 35.88 67.93
CA SER A 325 47.73 36.61 69.13
C SER A 325 46.33 36.24 69.65
N PRO A 326 46.17 35.12 70.39
CA PRO A 326 44.90 34.74 70.99
C PRO A 326 44.53 35.67 72.15
N ASN A 327 43.92 36.81 71.82
CA ASN A 327 43.50 37.86 72.75
C ASN A 327 41.97 38.12 72.72
N GLY A 328 41.23 37.40 71.87
CA GLY A 328 39.78 37.51 71.73
C GLY A 328 39.29 38.68 70.88
N ASP A 329 40.15 39.32 70.08
CA ASP A 329 39.78 40.38 69.13
C ASP A 329 39.31 39.86 67.76
N ALA A 330 39.31 38.53 67.59
CA ALA A 330 38.95 37.77 66.40
C ALA A 330 40.00 37.79 65.26
N PHE A 331 41.14 38.44 65.46
CA PHE A 331 42.25 38.46 64.50
C PHE A 331 43.44 37.65 65.01
N ASN A 332 43.94 36.74 64.17
CA ASN A 332 45.10 35.89 64.50
C ASN A 332 44.94 35.11 65.82
N GLU A 333 43.74 34.62 66.12
CA GLU A 333 43.44 33.87 67.35
C GLU A 333 44.10 32.48 67.40
N TYR A 334 44.61 31.99 66.27
CA TYR A 334 45.22 30.68 66.15
C TYR A 334 46.37 30.71 65.15
N PHE A 335 47.18 29.66 65.15
CA PHE A 335 48.24 29.49 64.17
C PHE A 335 47.66 29.20 62.78
N ASN A 336 47.54 30.21 61.93
CA ASN A 336 46.95 30.06 60.60
C ASN A 336 47.96 29.49 59.59
N ILE A 337 47.57 28.45 58.86
CA ILE A 337 48.36 27.86 57.77
C ILE A 337 47.47 27.81 56.52
N GLU A 338 47.62 28.76 55.59
CA GLU A 338 46.75 28.84 54.42
C GLU A 338 46.88 27.62 53.52
N ASN A 339 45.75 27.21 52.93
CA ASN A 339 45.61 26.13 51.97
C ASN A 339 45.85 24.71 52.53
N ILE A 340 46.20 24.54 53.80
CA ILE A 340 46.47 23.21 54.38
C ILE A 340 45.22 22.32 54.49
N GLU A 341 44.03 22.94 54.44
CA GLU A 341 42.72 22.29 54.50
C GLU A 341 42.21 21.78 53.14
N ASP A 342 42.86 22.12 52.02
CA ASP A 342 42.50 21.62 50.69
C ASP A 342 42.89 20.15 50.57
N VAL A 343 41.98 19.25 50.92
CA VAL A 343 42.21 17.80 50.93
C VAL A 343 42.39 17.17 49.54
N ALA A 344 42.01 17.86 48.46
CA ALA A 344 42.29 17.40 47.10
C ALA A 344 43.76 17.63 46.76
N CYS A 345 44.34 18.73 47.25
CA CYS A 345 45.74 19.10 47.06
C CYS A 345 46.69 18.57 48.12
N TYR A 346 46.20 18.43 49.36
CA TYR A 346 46.96 18.06 50.54
C TYR A 346 46.19 17.02 51.38
N PRO A 347 46.06 15.77 50.88
CA PRO A 347 45.20 14.74 51.47
C PRO A 347 45.52 14.37 52.92
N THR A 348 46.75 14.63 53.39
CA THR A 348 47.13 14.40 54.80
C THR A 348 48.06 15.50 55.29
N ASN A 349 47.92 15.88 56.57
CA ASN A 349 48.87 16.75 57.24
C ASN A 349 49.00 16.41 58.75
N ASN A 350 50.12 16.79 59.35
CA ASN A 350 50.41 16.68 60.79
C ASN A 350 51.15 17.94 61.26
N VAL A 351 50.63 18.60 62.29
CA VAL A 351 51.23 19.82 62.87
C VAL A 351 51.66 19.51 64.30
N GLN A 352 52.93 19.72 64.59
CA GLN A 352 53.53 19.57 65.92
C GLN A 352 54.11 20.90 66.37
N ILE A 353 53.86 21.31 67.62
CA ILE A 353 54.41 22.52 68.22
C ILE A 353 55.20 22.16 69.48
N TYR A 354 56.39 22.74 69.61
CA TYR A 354 57.34 22.52 70.68
C TYR A 354 57.63 23.85 71.40
N ASN A 355 57.80 23.81 72.71
CA ASN A 355 58.30 24.96 73.46
C ASN A 355 59.82 25.13 73.29
N ARG A 356 60.39 26.21 73.85
CA ARG A 356 61.84 26.52 73.76
C ARG A 356 62.79 25.45 74.32
N TRP A 357 62.27 24.49 75.08
CA TRP A 357 63.05 23.37 75.64
C TRP A 357 62.94 22.10 74.80
N GLY A 358 62.27 22.15 73.65
CA GLY A 358 62.04 20.99 72.78
C GLY A 358 60.93 20.06 73.27
N VAL A 359 60.11 20.49 74.23
CA VAL A 359 58.98 19.69 74.72
C VAL A 359 57.77 19.93 73.83
N LEU A 360 57.16 18.85 73.34
CA LEU A 360 55.93 18.88 72.54
C LEU A 360 54.77 19.42 73.38
N VAL A 361 54.19 20.53 72.93
CA VAL A 361 53.06 21.21 73.59
C VAL A 361 51.75 21.05 72.85
N TYR A 362 51.76 20.73 71.56
CA TYR A 362 50.57 20.48 70.74
C TYR A 362 50.91 19.56 69.57
N GLU A 363 50.00 18.65 69.23
CA GLU A 363 50.10 17.81 68.03
C GLU A 363 48.70 17.48 67.51
N THR A 364 48.45 17.70 66.21
CA THR A 364 47.24 17.19 65.56
C THR A 364 47.53 16.70 64.14
N LYS A 365 46.78 15.67 63.74
CA LYS A 365 46.61 15.29 62.34
C LYS A 365 45.44 16.06 61.72
N ASN A 366 45.48 16.25 60.41
CA ASN A 366 44.43 16.90 59.63
C ASN A 366 44.10 18.31 60.15
N TYR A 367 45.12 19.10 60.46
CA TYR A 367 45.00 20.53 60.78
C TYR A 367 44.18 21.24 59.69
N ASP A 368 43.19 22.03 60.09
CA ASP A 368 42.20 22.58 59.15
C ASP A 368 41.82 24.05 59.41
N ASN A 369 42.61 24.79 60.19
CA ASN A 369 42.37 26.19 60.63
C ASN A 369 41.03 26.44 61.35
N ASN A 370 40.15 25.44 61.44
CA ASN A 370 38.77 25.58 61.88
C ASN A 370 38.52 24.82 63.17
N THR A 371 38.55 23.49 63.11
CA THR A 371 38.20 22.60 64.21
C THR A 371 39.42 21.95 64.86
N ARG A 372 40.48 21.71 64.09
CA ARG A 372 41.74 21.13 64.53
C ARG A 372 42.83 22.17 64.30
N ARG A 373 43.02 23.04 65.29
CA ARG A 373 43.95 24.18 65.21
C ARG A 373 44.62 24.48 66.53
N PHE A 374 45.79 25.13 66.47
CA PHE A 374 46.55 25.51 67.64
C PHE A 374 46.20 26.93 68.08
N GLU A 375 45.55 27.05 69.24
CA GLU A 375 45.09 28.32 69.83
C GLU A 375 46.03 28.80 70.97
N GLY A 376 47.25 28.26 71.03
CA GLY A 376 48.21 28.60 72.10
C GLY A 376 47.88 27.95 73.45
N ILE A 377 47.13 26.85 73.45
CA ILE A 377 46.81 26.03 74.63
C ILE A 377 47.61 24.72 74.56
N SER A 378 48.17 24.28 75.68
CA SER A 378 48.95 23.04 75.71
C SER A 378 48.07 21.79 75.77
N GLU A 379 48.36 20.84 74.89
CA GLU A 379 47.77 19.49 74.86
C GLU A 379 48.77 18.37 75.18
N GLY A 380 50.04 18.72 75.42
CA GLY A 380 51.13 17.78 75.70
C GLY A 380 50.92 16.97 76.98
N ARG A 381 51.22 15.66 76.96
CA ARG A 381 51.10 14.77 78.14
C ARG A 381 52.18 14.96 79.21
N ALA A 382 53.24 15.74 78.93
CA ALA A 382 54.43 15.84 79.79
C ALA A 382 54.59 17.20 80.50
N THR A 383 53.65 18.13 80.36
CA THR A 383 53.62 19.42 81.07
C THR A 383 52.62 19.37 82.23
N VAL A 384 52.93 20.09 83.32
CA VAL A 384 52.24 20.00 84.63
C VAL A 384 50.74 20.38 84.60
N SER A 385 50.26 20.93 83.48
CA SER A 385 48.85 21.31 83.32
C SER A 385 48.41 21.18 81.86
N LYS A 386 47.75 20.07 81.53
CA LYS A 386 47.01 19.95 80.26
C LYS A 386 45.89 21.00 80.25
N SER A 387 45.64 21.62 79.10
CA SER A 387 44.62 22.66 78.92
C SER A 387 44.94 24.01 79.58
N GLU A 388 46.21 24.28 79.89
CA GLU A 388 46.66 25.62 80.24
C GLU A 388 47.10 26.44 79.01
N GLU A 389 46.79 27.72 79.08
CA GLU A 389 47.31 28.74 78.20
C GLU A 389 48.85 28.80 78.26
N LEU A 390 49.49 28.61 77.11
CA LEU A 390 50.94 28.67 76.99
C LEU A 390 51.44 30.12 77.12
N PRO A 391 52.56 30.39 77.80
CA PRO A 391 53.05 31.75 77.98
C PRO A 391 53.50 32.40 76.66
N THR A 392 53.44 33.73 76.60
CA THR A 392 54.01 34.53 75.50
C THR A 392 55.48 34.16 75.27
N GLY A 393 55.85 33.93 74.01
CA GLY A 393 57.20 33.60 73.62
C GLY A 393 57.30 32.89 72.29
N THR A 394 58.53 32.48 71.97
CA THR A 394 58.84 31.72 70.75
C THR A 394 58.69 30.22 71.00
N TYR A 395 57.91 29.60 70.13
CA TYR A 395 57.70 28.17 69.96
C TYR A 395 58.31 27.73 68.63
N PHE A 396 58.37 26.43 68.41
CA PHE A 396 58.89 25.83 67.18
C PHE A 396 57.86 24.86 66.61
N TYR A 397 57.69 24.85 65.29
CA TYR A 397 56.80 23.90 64.64
C TYR A 397 57.55 22.90 63.78
N ILE A 398 56.96 21.73 63.63
CA ILE A 398 57.24 20.79 62.54
C ILE A 398 55.89 20.48 61.88
N ILE A 399 55.78 20.77 60.59
CA ILE A 399 54.57 20.55 59.80
C ILE A 399 54.93 19.57 58.70
N GLU A 400 54.18 18.48 58.63
CA GLU A 400 54.28 17.46 57.59
C GLU A 400 53.00 17.43 56.77
N TRP A 401 53.09 17.34 55.44
CA TRP A 401 51.94 17.08 54.59
C TRP A 401 52.32 16.25 53.36
N THR A 402 51.31 15.64 52.74
CA THR A 402 51.46 14.93 51.46
C THR A 402 50.77 15.74 50.37
N THR A 403 51.39 15.92 49.20
CA THR A 403 50.77 16.58 48.03
C THR A 403 49.82 15.62 47.29
N SER A 404 49.03 16.14 46.36
CA SER A 404 48.16 15.34 45.46
C SER A 404 48.94 14.33 44.60
N THR A 405 50.24 14.55 44.39
CA THR A 405 51.15 13.62 43.70
C THR A 405 51.75 12.55 44.61
N GLY A 406 51.44 12.56 45.92
CA GLY A 406 51.96 11.62 46.91
C GLY A 406 53.31 12.00 47.49
N GLU A 407 53.84 13.19 47.19
CA GLU A 407 55.12 13.67 47.74
C GLU A 407 54.94 14.11 49.19
N ARG A 408 55.78 13.60 50.09
CA ARG A 408 55.79 13.96 51.52
C ARG A 408 56.74 15.13 51.75
N ILE A 409 56.20 16.25 52.23
CA ILE A 409 56.95 17.47 52.55
C ILE A 409 56.97 17.66 54.06
N VAL A 410 58.13 18.01 54.62
CA VAL A 410 58.31 18.37 56.03
C VAL A 410 58.93 19.76 56.09
N LYS A 411 58.35 20.63 56.92
CA LYS A 411 58.81 22.00 57.13
C LYS A 411 58.83 22.33 58.60
N ASP A 412 59.98 22.79 59.08
CA ASP A 412 60.18 23.26 60.44
C ASP A 412 60.45 24.77 60.49
N GLY A 413 60.17 25.38 61.63
CA GLY A 413 60.32 26.82 61.80
C GLY A 413 59.98 27.29 63.21
N TYR A 414 59.90 28.61 63.38
CA TYR A 414 59.50 29.23 64.64
C TYR A 414 58.09 29.81 64.55
N LEU A 415 57.42 29.85 65.69
CA LEU A 415 56.09 30.43 65.87
C LEU A 415 56.14 31.38 67.07
N TYR A 416 55.76 32.64 66.87
CA TYR A 416 55.67 33.61 67.96
C TYR A 416 54.23 33.69 68.48
N LEU A 417 54.05 33.35 69.76
CA LEU A 417 52.78 33.49 70.47
C LEU A 417 52.84 34.72 71.38
N THR A 418 51.89 35.63 71.23
CA THR A 418 51.67 36.78 72.13
C THR A 418 50.21 36.82 72.59
N ARG A 419 49.90 37.46 73.70
CA ARG A 419 48.51 37.74 74.12
C ARG A 419 48.35 39.20 74.49
#